data_AF-T1G872-F1
#
_entry.id   AF-T1G872-F1
#
_cell.length_a   1.000
_cell.length_b   1.000
_cell.length_c   1.000
_cell.angle_alpha   90.00
_cell.angle_beta   90.00
_cell.angle_gamma   90.00
#
_symmetry.space_group_name_H-M   'P 1'
#
loop_
_entity.id
_entity.type
_entity.pdbx_description
1 polymer ?
#
loop_
_entity_poly.entity_id
_entity_poly.type
_entity_poly.pdbx_seq_one_letter_code
_entity_poly.pdbx_strand_id
1 'polypeptide(L)'
;LEVGISKLMEIWTDLGLNRKDVLLRKKVMLGHLRDLLDDMVREEESTRQSILNSVKAYHQEVLKLCGELKLEPYNPNEELTVLQLEKDLRLKLESLQKEKAKKMERLKSLSRIDQELCNLLCEIPFYVPSGIVPSEEQLNELDKHIRKLEDEKVGREQILKQTKEQVKEMLLQLDIPLASQFEQDVINESDDSFVLSSENMKLLAKKNQQLQKRLRENIETAERLTTELYYLWDQLGISITERTQFSEEYTGIKQRTILALNEEINRCKILKIQNASMIIGSLRKQLDKLWDRCYIPMEQRKMFKGFYSDEWNEEVLVKHEEEIRMLKAYYEEHKSLFEKVQHRDMVWEQFLEFERRASNPNRLFDKGWSLLQEEKERKKITKELPRIENEVMEEIDLWQKKMNKTFLINGFLYQDYIKMQWDDYRTHKENEKHSRQQNKQRKTEEEMLFGSRPHVTPVKKPLISITGGSKSSSKNSAKVRDVLLFGIAVLYC
;
A
#
# COMPACT_ATOMS: atom_id res chain seq x y z
N LEU A 1 -37.83 115.50 17.62
CA LEU A 1 -37.36 116.04 18.91
C LEU A 1 -37.75 117.51 19.09
N GLU A 2 -37.26 118.40 18.20
CA GLU A 2 -37.40 119.86 18.31
C GLU A 2 -38.85 120.34 18.52
N VAL A 3 -39.80 119.86 17.72
CA VAL A 3 -41.25 120.20 17.85
C VAL A 3 -41.79 119.94 19.26
N GLY A 4 -41.40 118.83 19.89
CA GLY A 4 -41.83 118.49 21.26
C GLY A 4 -41.17 119.39 22.32
N ILE A 5 -39.91 119.78 22.11
CA ILE A 5 -39.21 120.73 22.98
C ILE A 5 -39.85 122.13 22.86
N SER A 6 -40.16 122.59 21.65
CA SER A 6 -40.86 123.86 21.43
C SER A 6 -42.24 123.87 22.10
N LYS A 7 -43.03 122.80 21.97
CA LYS A 7 -44.34 122.70 22.63
C LYS A 7 -44.23 122.69 24.16
N LEU A 8 -43.20 122.05 24.73
CA LEU A 8 -42.92 122.13 26.17
C LEU A 8 -42.54 123.55 26.60
N MET A 9 -41.76 124.28 25.80
CA MET A 9 -41.39 125.67 26.08
C MET A 9 -42.60 126.62 26.03
N GLU A 10 -43.54 126.43 25.09
CA GLU A 10 -44.82 127.13 25.05
C GLU A 10 -45.62 126.86 26.33
N ILE A 11 -45.88 125.59 26.66
CA ILE A 11 -46.64 125.18 27.85
C ILE A 11 -46.01 125.72 29.15
N TRP A 12 -44.67 125.74 29.25
CA TRP A 12 -43.99 126.30 30.42
C TRP A 12 -44.09 127.82 30.52
N THR A 13 -44.21 128.51 29.38
CA THR A 13 -44.46 129.96 29.31
C THR A 13 -45.90 130.27 29.73
N ASP A 14 -46.87 129.52 29.21
CA ASP A 14 -48.29 129.64 29.55
C ASP A 14 -48.58 129.36 31.04
N LEU A 15 -47.83 128.43 31.64
CA LEU A 15 -47.92 128.09 33.08
C LEU A 15 -47.21 129.11 34.00
N GLY A 16 -46.56 130.15 33.47
CA GLY A 16 -45.90 131.18 34.27
C GLY A 16 -44.70 130.69 35.09
N LEU A 17 -44.05 129.59 34.69
CA LEU A 17 -42.93 129.01 35.44
C LEU A 17 -41.72 129.95 35.43
N ASN A 18 -41.09 130.13 36.59
CA ASN A 18 -39.89 130.95 36.67
C ASN A 18 -38.72 130.30 35.90
N ARG A 19 -37.75 131.13 35.49
CA ARG A 19 -36.60 130.70 34.67
C ARG A 19 -35.77 129.57 35.29
N LYS A 20 -35.73 129.44 36.63
CA LYS A 20 -35.00 128.35 37.32
C LYS A 20 -35.72 127.02 37.16
N ASP A 21 -37.05 126.99 37.31
CA ASP A 21 -37.85 125.77 37.19
C ASP A 21 -37.92 125.26 35.75
N VAL A 22 -38.00 126.18 34.77
CA VAL A 22 -37.89 125.87 33.34
C VAL A 22 -36.53 125.24 33.02
N LEU A 23 -35.43 125.81 33.53
CA LEU A 23 -34.09 125.25 33.36
C LEU A 23 -33.95 123.89 34.04
N LEU A 24 -34.55 123.69 35.22
CA LEU A 24 -34.53 122.41 35.93
C LEU A 24 -35.29 121.32 35.16
N ARG A 25 -36.51 121.60 34.70
CA ARG A 25 -37.32 120.66 33.89
C ARG A 25 -36.63 120.34 32.55
N LYS A 26 -36.04 121.34 31.89
CA LYS A 26 -35.23 121.14 30.68
C LYS A 26 -34.00 120.27 30.95
N LYS A 27 -33.32 120.45 32.09
CA LYS A 27 -32.17 119.63 32.51
C LYS A 27 -32.57 118.17 32.76
N VAL A 28 -33.73 117.92 33.39
CA VAL A 28 -34.25 116.55 33.62
C VAL A 28 -34.62 115.87 32.29
N MET A 29 -35.33 116.57 31.40
CA MET A 29 -35.68 116.03 30.08
C MET A 29 -34.45 115.71 29.21
N LEU A 30 -33.45 116.61 29.20
CA LEU A 30 -32.17 116.37 28.52
C LEU A 30 -31.31 115.30 29.20
N GLY A 31 -31.55 115.02 30.49
CA GLY A 31 -31.00 113.87 31.21
C GLY A 31 -31.56 112.57 30.64
N HIS A 32 -32.87 112.37 30.71
CA HIS A 32 -33.52 111.15 30.19
C HIS A 32 -33.24 110.87 28.70
N LEU A 33 -33.16 111.91 27.87
CA LEU A 33 -32.80 111.75 26.46
C LEU A 33 -31.34 111.29 26.30
N ARG A 34 -30.42 111.79 27.14
CA ARG A 34 -29.03 111.34 27.17
C ARG A 34 -28.95 109.90 27.65
N ASP A 35 -29.60 109.57 28.77
CA ASP A 35 -29.56 108.23 29.35
C ASP A 35 -30.00 107.18 28.32
N LEU A 36 -31.09 107.44 27.57
CA LEU A 36 -31.56 106.58 26.48
C LEU A 36 -30.57 106.47 25.31
N LEU A 37 -29.94 107.57 24.90
CA LEU A 37 -28.94 107.54 23.82
C LEU A 37 -27.67 106.82 24.26
N ASP A 38 -27.23 107.01 25.50
CA ASP A 38 -26.09 106.30 26.10
C ASP A 38 -26.40 104.79 26.26
N ASP A 39 -27.65 104.41 26.56
CA ASP A 39 -28.10 103.01 26.53
C ASP A 39 -28.05 102.42 25.11
N MET A 40 -28.64 103.08 24.11
CA MET A 40 -28.60 102.62 22.72
C MET A 40 -27.16 102.50 22.18
N VAL A 41 -26.29 103.46 22.49
CA VAL A 41 -24.87 103.40 22.10
C VAL A 41 -24.16 102.25 22.81
N ARG A 42 -24.45 101.99 24.09
CA ARG A 42 -23.89 100.84 24.82
C ARG A 42 -24.35 99.49 24.27
N GLU A 43 -25.61 99.36 23.87
CA GLU A 43 -26.16 98.14 23.26
C GLU A 43 -25.53 97.87 21.88
N GLU A 44 -25.41 98.89 21.02
CA GLU A 44 -24.76 98.77 19.70
C GLU A 44 -23.25 98.52 19.82
N GLU A 45 -22.56 99.17 20.76
CA GLU A 45 -21.14 98.94 21.03
C GLU A 45 -20.88 97.52 21.57
N SER A 46 -21.75 97.04 22.47
CA SER A 46 -21.74 95.65 22.95
C SER A 46 -21.96 94.65 21.81
N THR A 47 -22.95 94.91 20.94
CA THR A 47 -23.25 94.08 19.76
C THR A 47 -22.08 94.06 18.78
N ARG A 48 -21.50 95.23 18.47
CA ARG A 48 -20.28 95.37 17.65
C ARG A 48 -19.11 94.58 18.23
N GLN A 49 -18.88 94.67 19.54
CA GLN A 49 -17.80 93.93 20.21
C GLN A 49 -18.05 92.42 20.21
N SER A 50 -19.30 91.99 20.36
CA SER A 50 -19.69 90.57 20.24
C SER A 50 -19.39 90.01 18.85
N ILE A 51 -19.80 90.72 17.79
CA ILE A 51 -19.53 90.29 16.39
C ILE A 51 -18.02 90.27 16.13
N LEU A 52 -17.25 91.26 16.59
CA LEU A 52 -15.78 91.26 16.45
C LEU A 52 -15.10 90.11 17.20
N ASN A 53 -15.67 89.65 18.32
CA ASN A 53 -15.19 88.46 19.02
C ASN A 53 -15.51 87.18 18.23
N SER A 54 -16.71 87.07 17.66
CA SER A 54 -17.11 85.95 16.79
C SER A 54 -16.23 85.87 15.53
N VAL A 55 -15.95 87.00 14.86
CA VAL A 55 -15.04 87.07 13.71
C VAL A 55 -13.66 86.53 14.07
N LYS A 56 -13.09 86.93 15.22
CA LYS A 56 -11.79 86.40 15.69
C LYS A 56 -11.84 84.90 15.96
N ALA A 57 -12.88 84.41 16.62
CA ALA A 57 -13.05 82.99 16.92
C ALA A 57 -13.19 82.14 15.64
N TYR A 58 -14.09 82.53 14.73
CA TYR A 58 -14.27 81.81 13.47
C TYR A 58 -13.04 81.86 12.58
N HIS A 59 -12.32 82.99 12.51
CA HIS A 59 -11.07 83.07 11.75
C HIS A 59 -9.99 82.12 12.31
N GLN A 60 -9.85 82.04 13.64
CA GLN A 60 -8.95 81.07 14.28
C GLN A 60 -9.35 79.62 14.01
N GLU A 61 -10.63 79.28 14.08
CA GLU A 61 -11.11 77.92 13.77
C GLU A 61 -10.97 77.56 12.28
N VAL A 62 -11.24 78.50 11.38
CA VAL A 62 -11.05 78.32 9.93
C VAL A 62 -9.58 78.08 9.60
N LEU A 63 -8.64 78.86 10.14
CA LEU A 63 -7.21 78.63 9.94
C LEU A 63 -6.76 77.29 10.50
N LYS A 64 -7.25 76.90 11.69
CA LYS A 64 -6.99 75.60 12.29
C LYS A 64 -7.48 74.46 11.39
N LEU A 65 -8.71 74.53 10.88
CA LEU A 65 -9.29 73.52 10.01
C LEU A 65 -8.62 73.47 8.63
N CYS A 66 -8.20 74.60 8.05
CA CYS A 66 -7.37 74.61 6.85
C CYS A 66 -6.05 73.85 7.09
N GLY A 67 -5.38 74.09 8.23
CA GLY A 67 -4.17 73.36 8.62
C GLY A 67 -4.41 71.85 8.79
N GLU A 68 -5.48 71.45 9.48
CA GLU A 68 -5.87 70.04 9.64
C GLU A 68 -6.20 69.35 8.30
N LEU A 69 -6.87 70.06 7.38
CA LEU A 69 -7.23 69.55 6.05
C LEU A 69 -6.11 69.67 5.01
N LYS A 70 -4.98 70.29 5.37
CA LYS A 70 -3.86 70.67 4.47
C LYS A 70 -4.30 71.54 3.27
N LEU A 71 -5.26 72.43 3.51
CA LEU A 71 -5.73 73.43 2.55
C LEU A 71 -4.99 74.76 2.74
N GLU A 72 -4.98 75.59 1.70
CA GLU A 72 -4.40 76.93 1.79
C GLU A 72 -5.11 77.79 2.87
N PRO A 73 -4.38 78.69 3.57
CA PRO A 73 -4.97 79.61 4.54
C PRO A 73 -6.08 80.45 3.92
N TYR A 74 -7.22 80.54 4.60
CA TYR A 74 -8.35 81.30 4.09
C TYR A 74 -8.18 82.80 4.36
N ASN A 75 -7.99 83.57 3.27
CA ASN A 75 -7.94 85.02 3.29
C ASN A 75 -9.30 85.59 2.82
N PRO A 76 -10.13 86.17 3.70
CA PRO A 76 -11.37 86.84 3.31
C PRO A 76 -11.08 88.16 2.58
N ASN A 77 -12.04 88.66 1.79
CA ASN A 77 -11.88 89.91 1.05
C ASN A 77 -11.84 91.12 2.01
N GLU A 78 -10.86 92.02 1.82
CA GLU A 78 -10.63 93.21 2.65
C GLU A 78 -11.79 94.24 2.58
N GLU A 79 -12.62 94.18 1.53
CA GLU A 79 -13.77 95.08 1.33
C GLU A 79 -15.02 94.71 2.14
N LEU A 80 -15.01 93.60 2.90
CA LEU A 80 -16.18 93.12 3.63
C LEU A 80 -16.47 93.94 4.89
N THR A 81 -17.73 94.35 5.07
CA THR A 81 -18.18 94.92 6.35
C THR A 81 -18.13 93.85 7.46
N VAL A 82 -17.98 94.27 8.72
CA VAL A 82 -17.81 93.37 9.89
C VAL A 82 -18.89 92.27 9.97
N LEU A 83 -20.14 92.60 9.61
CA LEU A 83 -21.28 91.68 9.65
C LEU A 83 -21.32 90.74 8.43
N GLN A 84 -20.80 91.17 7.27
CA GLN A 84 -20.59 90.29 6.11
C GLN A 84 -19.41 89.34 6.36
N LEU A 85 -18.32 89.82 6.97
CA LEU A 85 -17.14 89.04 7.32
C LEU A 85 -17.47 87.95 8.36
N GLU A 86 -18.29 88.23 9.36
CA GLU A 86 -18.80 87.22 10.30
C GLU A 86 -19.53 86.09 9.56
N LYS A 87 -20.48 86.46 8.69
CA LYS A 87 -21.29 85.50 7.94
C LYS A 87 -20.45 84.65 6.98
N ASP A 88 -19.50 85.27 6.30
CA ASP A 88 -18.59 84.62 5.36
C ASP A 88 -17.68 83.61 6.07
N LEU A 89 -17.02 84.02 7.16
CA LEU A 89 -16.23 83.12 8.00
C LEU A 89 -17.07 81.97 8.59
N ARG A 90 -18.32 82.24 9.01
CA ARG A 90 -19.23 81.21 9.53
C ARG A 90 -19.61 80.18 8.47
N LEU A 91 -19.97 80.62 7.26
CA LEU A 91 -20.26 79.72 6.13
C LEU A 91 -19.02 78.92 5.69
N LYS A 92 -17.83 79.54 5.72
CA LYS A 92 -16.56 78.85 5.44
C LYS A 92 -16.24 77.80 6.51
N LEU A 93 -16.47 78.12 7.78
CA LEU A 93 -16.32 77.21 8.91
C LEU A 93 -17.25 76.00 8.79
N GLU A 94 -18.55 76.22 8.55
CA GLU A 94 -19.54 75.16 8.29
C GLU A 94 -19.11 74.23 7.14
N SER A 95 -18.58 74.81 6.05
CA SER A 95 -18.08 74.06 4.89
C SER A 95 -16.86 73.18 5.24
N LEU A 96 -15.87 73.72 5.96
CA LEU A 96 -14.67 72.98 6.38
C LEU A 96 -15.00 71.89 7.41
N GLN A 97 -15.90 72.16 8.35
CA GLN A 97 -16.40 71.15 9.31
C GLN A 97 -17.10 70.00 8.57
N LYS A 98 -17.90 70.30 7.54
CA LYS A 98 -18.57 69.30 6.71
C LYS A 98 -17.57 68.45 5.89
N GLU A 99 -16.52 69.06 5.35
CA GLU A 99 -15.46 68.31 4.65
C GLU A 99 -14.68 67.38 5.59
N LYS A 100 -14.27 67.89 6.76
CA LYS A 100 -13.62 67.11 7.82
C LYS A 100 -14.51 65.94 8.25
N ALA A 101 -15.79 66.17 8.52
CA ALA A 101 -16.74 65.11 8.86
C ALA A 101 -16.82 64.03 7.76
N LYS A 102 -16.90 64.44 6.49
CA LYS A 102 -16.92 63.50 5.35
C LYS A 102 -15.65 62.64 5.25
N LYS A 103 -14.45 63.23 5.42
CA LYS A 103 -13.17 62.51 5.42
C LYS A 103 -13.07 61.53 6.60
N MET A 104 -13.46 61.95 7.79
CA MET A 104 -13.47 61.09 8.99
C MET A 104 -14.47 59.95 8.88
N GLU A 105 -15.64 60.16 8.28
CA GLU A 105 -16.64 59.11 8.10
C GLU A 105 -16.21 58.08 7.05
N ARG A 106 -15.61 58.52 5.92
CA ARG A 106 -14.98 57.61 4.93
C ARG A 106 -13.87 56.78 5.56
N LEU A 107 -13.04 57.38 6.41
CA LEU A 107 -12.01 56.63 7.14
C LEU A 107 -12.62 55.54 8.01
N LYS A 108 -13.63 55.85 8.84
CA LYS A 108 -14.30 54.84 9.67
C LYS A 108 -14.90 53.71 8.84
N SER A 109 -15.57 54.02 7.72
CA SER A 109 -16.18 52.99 6.88
C SER A 109 -15.13 52.08 6.24
N LEU A 110 -14.03 52.65 5.74
CA LEU A 110 -12.95 51.88 5.12
C LEU A 110 -12.20 51.05 6.17
N SER A 111 -11.81 51.63 7.31
CA SER A 111 -11.14 50.91 8.40
C SER A 111 -11.98 49.77 8.99
N ARG A 112 -13.32 49.89 8.97
CA ARG A 112 -14.20 48.77 9.36
C ARG A 112 -14.11 47.61 8.36
N ILE A 113 -14.22 47.90 7.06
CA ILE A 113 -14.12 46.89 5.98
C ILE A 113 -12.75 46.22 6.02
N ASP A 114 -11.69 47.02 6.15
CA ASP A 114 -10.31 46.58 6.30
C ASP A 114 -10.14 45.59 7.46
N GLN A 115 -10.63 45.97 8.65
CA GLN A 115 -10.56 45.12 9.84
C GLN A 115 -11.39 43.83 9.70
N GLU A 116 -12.57 43.88 9.07
CA GLU A 116 -13.38 42.70 8.77
C GLU A 116 -12.65 41.73 7.81
N LEU A 117 -12.03 42.24 6.74
CA LEU A 117 -11.24 41.46 5.78
C LEU A 117 -9.97 40.88 6.40
N CYS A 118 -9.21 41.69 7.14
CA CYS A 118 -7.99 41.26 7.83
C CYS A 118 -8.27 40.17 8.87
N ASN A 119 -9.37 40.26 9.62
CA ASN A 119 -9.78 39.20 10.55
C ASN A 119 -10.05 37.87 9.82
N LEU A 120 -10.76 37.90 8.68
CA LEU A 120 -11.09 36.71 7.89
C LEU A 120 -9.86 36.07 7.23
N LEU A 121 -8.94 36.89 6.71
CA LEU A 121 -7.72 36.46 6.00
C LEU A 121 -6.53 36.23 6.94
N CYS A 122 -6.65 36.58 8.22
CA CYS A 122 -5.59 36.65 9.22
C CYS A 122 -4.39 37.54 8.79
N GLU A 123 -4.70 38.66 8.13
CA GLU A 123 -3.72 39.68 7.74
C GLU A 123 -3.71 40.84 8.76
N ILE A 124 -2.75 41.78 8.63
CA ILE A 124 -2.61 42.93 9.54
C ILE A 124 -3.36 44.14 8.95
N PRO A 125 -4.29 44.79 9.69
CA PRO A 125 -5.00 45.98 9.23
C PRO A 125 -4.08 47.15 8.84
N PHE A 126 -4.50 47.95 7.86
CA PHE A 126 -3.75 49.10 7.38
C PHE A 126 -3.75 50.24 8.41
N TYR A 127 -2.57 50.66 8.84
CA TYR A 127 -2.42 51.65 9.89
C TYR A 127 -2.68 53.08 9.39
N VAL A 128 -3.73 53.72 9.93
CA VAL A 128 -3.97 55.16 9.82
C VAL A 128 -3.92 55.80 11.21
N PRO A 129 -3.12 56.87 11.44
CA PRO A 129 -3.03 57.53 12.74
C PRO A 129 -4.38 58.05 13.27
N SER A 130 -4.79 57.57 14.44
CA SER A 130 -6.03 57.96 15.10
C SER A 130 -6.04 59.43 15.52
N GLY A 131 -7.17 60.12 15.29
CA GLY A 131 -7.41 61.49 15.76
C GLY A 131 -6.91 62.60 14.82
N ILE A 132 -6.20 62.27 13.74
CA ILE A 132 -5.78 63.20 12.69
C ILE A 132 -6.74 63.07 11.50
N VAL A 133 -6.99 64.17 10.78
CA VAL A 133 -7.76 64.11 9.53
C VAL A 133 -6.87 63.46 8.44
N PRO A 134 -7.29 62.36 7.81
CA PRO A 134 -6.47 61.66 6.83
C PRO A 134 -6.29 62.49 5.56
N SER A 135 -5.13 62.35 4.90
CA SER A 135 -4.97 62.88 3.53
C SER A 135 -5.77 62.06 2.54
N GLU A 136 -6.08 62.65 1.38
CA GLU A 136 -6.75 61.95 0.29
C GLU A 136 -5.88 60.79 -0.24
N GLU A 137 -4.56 60.92 -0.18
CA GLU A 137 -3.59 59.86 -0.51
C GLU A 137 -3.74 58.67 0.45
N GLN A 138 -3.78 58.90 1.77
CA GLN A 138 -3.96 57.83 2.78
C GLN A 138 -5.30 57.10 2.60
N LEU A 139 -6.38 57.83 2.31
CA LEU A 139 -7.68 57.22 2.00
C LEU A 139 -7.60 56.36 0.73
N ASN A 140 -6.94 56.85 -0.31
CA ASN A 140 -6.77 56.12 -1.57
C ASN A 140 -5.80 54.93 -1.46
N GLU A 141 -4.84 54.95 -0.53
CA GLU A 141 -3.97 53.81 -0.21
C GLU A 141 -4.74 52.72 0.56
N LEU A 142 -5.57 53.12 1.53
CA LEU A 142 -6.49 52.22 2.24
C LEU A 142 -7.51 51.58 1.28
N ASP A 143 -8.14 52.36 0.40
CA ASP A 143 -9.01 51.86 -0.68
C ASP A 143 -8.29 50.84 -1.58
N LYS A 144 -7.01 51.09 -1.94
CA LYS A 144 -6.20 50.15 -2.73
C LYS A 144 -5.82 48.89 -1.96
N HIS A 145 -5.63 48.97 -0.64
CA HIS A 145 -5.33 47.82 0.19
C HIS A 145 -6.56 46.92 0.37
N ILE A 146 -7.72 47.51 0.69
CA ILE A 146 -9.01 46.82 0.78
C ILE A 146 -9.30 46.04 -0.50
N ARG A 147 -9.18 46.67 -1.68
CA ARG A 147 -9.38 45.99 -2.97
C ARG A 147 -8.47 44.76 -3.16
N LYS A 148 -7.21 44.84 -2.74
CA LYS A 148 -6.29 43.69 -2.80
C LYS A 148 -6.73 42.57 -1.85
N LEU A 149 -7.25 42.90 -0.67
CA LEU A 149 -7.80 41.91 0.26
C LEU A 149 -9.10 41.30 -0.26
N GLU A 150 -9.96 42.09 -0.93
CA GLU A 150 -11.16 41.59 -1.62
C GLU A 150 -10.81 40.61 -2.76
N ASP A 151 -9.86 40.99 -3.63
CA ASP A 151 -9.36 40.13 -4.71
C ASP A 151 -8.74 38.83 -4.15
N GLU A 152 -7.90 38.93 -3.12
CA GLU A 152 -7.25 37.79 -2.45
C GLU A 152 -8.29 36.88 -1.76
N LYS A 153 -9.32 37.45 -1.12
CA LYS A 153 -10.43 36.69 -0.54
C LYS A 153 -11.14 35.84 -1.60
N VAL A 154 -11.58 36.46 -2.70
CA VAL A 154 -12.26 35.75 -3.79
C VAL A 154 -11.37 34.66 -4.38
N GLY A 155 -10.07 34.93 -4.54
CA GLY A 155 -9.09 33.94 -4.97
C GLY A 155 -8.96 32.74 -4.00
N ARG A 156 -8.82 33.00 -2.69
CA ARG A 156 -8.72 31.95 -1.66
C ARG A 156 -10.01 31.12 -1.55
N GLU A 157 -11.20 31.75 -1.62
CA GLU A 157 -12.50 31.07 -1.64
C GLU A 157 -12.65 30.13 -2.86
N GLN A 158 -12.27 30.59 -4.05
CA GLN A 158 -12.30 29.76 -5.26
C GLN A 158 -11.36 28.55 -5.16
N ILE A 159 -10.13 28.76 -4.67
CA ILE A 159 -9.15 27.68 -4.47
C ILE A 159 -9.64 26.69 -3.41
N LEU A 160 -10.22 27.18 -2.31
CA LEU A 160 -10.81 26.35 -1.25
C LEU A 160 -11.88 25.42 -1.83
N LYS A 161 -12.86 25.98 -2.54
CA LYS A 161 -13.96 25.20 -3.14
C LYS A 161 -13.45 24.14 -4.12
N GLN A 162 -12.64 24.53 -5.09
CA GLN A 162 -12.07 23.60 -6.07
C GLN A 162 -11.24 22.49 -5.41
N THR A 163 -10.47 22.83 -4.37
CA THR A 163 -9.65 21.85 -3.65
C THR A 163 -10.49 20.92 -2.79
N LYS A 164 -11.56 21.41 -2.12
CA LYS A 164 -12.53 20.56 -1.41
C LYS A 164 -13.18 19.55 -2.35
N GLU A 165 -13.59 19.96 -3.55
CA GLU A 165 -14.18 19.08 -4.57
C GLU A 165 -13.18 17.99 -5.02
N GLN A 166 -11.94 18.36 -5.37
CA GLN A 166 -10.87 17.40 -5.73
C GLN A 166 -10.55 16.42 -4.59
N VAL A 167 -10.47 16.91 -3.35
CA VAL A 167 -10.19 16.07 -2.18
C VAL A 167 -11.33 15.08 -1.92
N LYS A 168 -12.59 15.51 -2.04
CA LYS A 168 -13.77 14.62 -1.95
C LYS A 168 -13.71 13.50 -2.99
N GLU A 169 -13.40 13.84 -4.24
CA GLU A 169 -13.30 12.85 -5.32
C GLU A 169 -12.17 11.84 -5.07
N MET A 170 -10.96 12.31 -4.73
CA MET A 170 -9.82 11.41 -4.48
C MET A 170 -10.03 10.50 -3.27
N LEU A 171 -10.69 10.98 -2.21
CA LEU A 171 -11.01 10.14 -1.03
C LEU A 171 -12.01 9.04 -1.40
N LEU A 172 -13.00 9.33 -2.25
CA LEU A 172 -13.94 8.34 -2.78
C LEU A 172 -13.23 7.31 -3.68
N GLN A 173 -12.35 7.75 -4.57
CA GLN A 173 -11.56 6.87 -5.46
C GLN A 173 -10.62 5.93 -4.66
N LEU A 174 -10.00 6.45 -3.59
CA LEU A 174 -9.09 5.69 -2.72
C LEU A 174 -9.81 4.84 -1.65
N ASP A 175 -11.12 5.02 -1.47
CA ASP A 175 -11.93 4.41 -0.41
C ASP A 175 -11.39 4.69 1.01
N ILE A 176 -10.87 5.90 1.22
CA ILE A 176 -10.33 6.34 2.51
C ILE A 176 -11.47 6.99 3.31
N PRO A 177 -11.89 6.41 4.45
CA PRO A 177 -12.86 7.06 5.32
C PRO A 177 -12.27 8.36 5.90
N LEU A 178 -13.12 9.37 6.09
CA LEU A 178 -12.78 10.62 6.77
C LEU A 178 -12.47 10.33 8.24
N ALA A 179 -11.20 10.07 8.54
CA ALA A 179 -10.77 9.41 9.78
C ALA A 179 -10.54 10.38 10.94
N SER A 180 -10.36 11.67 10.64
CA SER A 180 -10.22 12.73 11.64
C SER A 180 -11.45 13.62 11.68
N GLN A 181 -11.85 14.06 12.89
CA GLN A 181 -12.88 15.09 13.07
C GLN A 181 -12.57 16.31 12.19
N PHE A 182 -11.33 16.78 12.21
CA PHE A 182 -10.84 17.88 11.36
C PHE A 182 -11.00 17.64 9.85
N GLU A 183 -10.89 16.39 9.38
CA GLU A 183 -11.14 16.06 7.97
C GLU A 183 -12.63 16.09 7.65
N GLN A 184 -13.49 15.70 8.58
CA GLN A 184 -14.95 15.83 8.44
C GLN A 184 -15.36 17.30 8.47
N ASP A 185 -14.83 18.09 9.40
CA ASP A 185 -15.17 19.50 9.58
C ASP A 185 -14.74 20.32 8.35
N VAL A 186 -13.47 20.21 7.91
CA VAL A 186 -12.97 20.93 6.71
C VAL A 186 -13.72 20.54 5.42
N ILE A 187 -14.26 19.33 5.32
CA ILE A 187 -14.88 18.81 4.08
C ILE A 187 -16.41 18.97 4.08
N ASN A 188 -17.05 18.95 5.26
CA ASN A 188 -18.51 18.96 5.41
C ASN A 188 -19.08 20.25 6.05
N GLU A 189 -18.31 21.02 6.81
CA GLU A 189 -18.76 22.35 7.24
C GLU A 189 -18.85 23.31 6.05
N SER A 190 -19.76 24.28 6.18
CA SER A 190 -19.94 25.38 5.23
C SER A 190 -18.62 26.10 5.00
N ASP A 191 -18.39 26.58 3.77
CA ASP A 191 -17.15 27.29 3.41
C ASP A 191 -16.91 28.53 4.32
N ASP A 192 -17.97 29.09 4.90
CA ASP A 192 -17.95 30.18 5.89
C ASP A 192 -17.26 29.86 7.24
N SER A 193 -17.07 28.59 7.63
CA SER A 193 -16.35 28.25 8.89
C SER A 193 -14.82 28.22 8.72
N PHE A 194 -14.34 28.09 7.47
CA PHE A 194 -12.93 27.90 7.18
C PHE A 194 -12.20 29.25 7.15
N VAL A 195 -11.34 29.48 8.15
CA VAL A 195 -10.50 30.69 8.20
C VAL A 195 -9.52 30.70 7.02
N LEU A 196 -9.65 31.67 6.13
CA LEU A 196 -8.91 31.82 4.87
C LEU A 196 -7.46 32.32 5.07
N SER A 197 -6.78 31.88 6.12
CA SER A 197 -5.40 32.27 6.41
C SER A 197 -4.41 31.66 5.41
N SER A 198 -3.29 32.36 5.15
CA SER A 198 -2.22 31.85 4.28
C SER A 198 -1.72 30.45 4.71
N GLU A 199 -1.68 30.18 6.02
CA GLU A 199 -1.22 28.88 6.53
C GLU A 199 -2.27 27.77 6.33
N ASN A 200 -3.55 28.05 6.56
CA ASN A 200 -4.62 27.09 6.29
C ASN A 200 -4.70 26.72 4.80
N MET A 201 -4.50 27.70 3.91
CA MET A 201 -4.43 27.44 2.46
C MET A 201 -3.22 26.56 2.07
N LYS A 202 -2.05 26.76 2.71
CA LYS A 202 -0.88 25.87 2.51
C LYS A 202 -1.13 24.46 3.03
N LEU A 203 -1.77 24.30 4.19
CA LEU A 203 -2.12 22.99 4.75
C LEU A 203 -3.09 22.23 3.84
N LEU A 204 -4.10 22.92 3.30
CA LEU A 204 -5.04 22.37 2.32
C LEU A 204 -4.32 21.94 1.03
N ALA A 205 -3.46 22.79 0.46
CA ALA A 205 -2.67 22.47 -0.72
C ALA A 205 -1.74 21.26 -0.50
N LYS A 206 -1.07 21.20 0.66
CA LYS A 206 -0.21 20.06 1.06
C LYS A 206 -1.00 18.76 1.18
N LYS A 207 -2.21 18.80 1.76
CA LYS A 207 -3.10 17.63 1.85
C LYS A 207 -3.59 17.16 0.48
N ASN A 208 -3.96 18.09 -0.41
CA ASN A 208 -4.32 17.79 -1.80
C ASN A 208 -3.15 17.09 -2.52
N GLN A 209 -1.93 17.65 -2.44
CA GLN A 209 -0.72 17.08 -3.04
C GLN A 209 -0.40 15.67 -2.51
N GLN A 210 -0.59 15.42 -1.21
CA GLN A 210 -0.39 14.09 -0.61
C GLN A 210 -1.40 13.06 -1.15
N LEU A 211 -2.68 13.42 -1.27
CA LEU A 211 -3.71 12.54 -1.82
C LEU A 211 -3.47 12.27 -3.31
N GLN A 212 -3.15 13.30 -4.11
CA GLN A 212 -2.79 13.15 -5.51
C GLN A 212 -1.57 12.24 -5.71
N LYS A 213 -0.55 12.34 -4.83
CA LYS A 213 0.61 11.46 -4.88
C LYS A 213 0.20 10.00 -4.62
N ARG A 214 -0.56 9.76 -3.55
CA ARG A 214 -1.04 8.41 -3.20
C ARG A 214 -1.94 7.80 -4.28
N LEU A 215 -2.77 8.62 -4.93
CA LEU A 215 -3.59 8.21 -6.05
C LEU A 215 -2.74 7.69 -7.21
N ARG A 216 -1.71 8.43 -7.62
CA ARG A 216 -0.77 8.00 -8.68
C ARG A 216 -0.02 6.73 -8.30
N GLU A 217 0.50 6.64 -7.07
CA GLU A 217 1.21 5.45 -6.57
C GLU A 217 0.30 4.21 -6.57
N ASN A 218 -0.98 4.36 -6.21
CA ASN A 218 -1.97 3.29 -6.28
C ASN A 218 -2.32 2.88 -7.72
N ILE A 219 -2.48 3.83 -8.65
CA ILE A 219 -2.70 3.57 -10.08
C ILE A 219 -1.53 2.75 -10.66
N GLU A 220 -0.31 3.27 -10.54
CA GLU A 220 0.91 2.63 -11.06
C GLU A 220 1.12 1.23 -10.46
N THR A 221 0.85 1.08 -9.16
CA THR A 221 0.92 -0.22 -8.48
C THR A 221 -0.13 -1.19 -9.01
N ALA A 222 -1.39 -0.76 -9.17
CA ALA A 222 -2.47 -1.60 -9.68
C ALA A 222 -2.22 -2.02 -11.14
N GLU A 223 -1.80 -1.10 -12.01
CA GLU A 223 -1.45 -1.38 -13.41
C GLU A 223 -0.29 -2.39 -13.53
N ARG A 224 0.79 -2.18 -12.76
CA ARG A 224 1.95 -3.08 -12.73
C ARG A 224 1.58 -4.48 -12.25
N LEU A 225 0.83 -4.59 -11.16
CA LEU A 225 0.38 -5.89 -10.62
C LEU A 225 -0.59 -6.58 -11.59
N THR A 226 -1.51 -5.84 -12.19
CA THR A 226 -2.44 -6.37 -13.21
C THR A 226 -1.67 -6.94 -14.40
N THR A 227 -0.64 -6.23 -14.87
CA THR A 227 0.24 -6.70 -15.97
C THR A 227 1.02 -7.96 -15.59
N GLU A 228 1.58 -8.01 -14.38
CA GLU A 228 2.27 -9.19 -13.83
C GLU A 228 1.32 -10.39 -13.71
N LEU A 229 0.07 -10.16 -13.29
CA LEU A 229 -0.95 -11.18 -13.14
C LEU A 229 -1.40 -11.76 -14.49
N TYR A 230 -1.71 -10.92 -15.48
CA TYR A 230 -2.07 -11.39 -16.83
C TYR A 230 -0.95 -12.24 -17.45
N TYR A 231 0.31 -11.82 -17.31
CA TYR A 231 1.45 -12.61 -17.76
C TYR A 231 1.50 -13.99 -17.07
N LEU A 232 1.29 -14.06 -15.75
CA LEU A 232 1.24 -15.34 -15.03
C LEU A 232 0.05 -16.21 -15.44
N TRP A 233 -1.12 -15.62 -15.65
CA TRP A 233 -2.31 -16.34 -16.13
C TRP A 233 -2.12 -16.92 -17.55
N ASP A 234 -1.42 -16.21 -18.44
CA ASP A 234 -1.07 -16.70 -19.77
C ASP A 234 -0.06 -17.86 -19.71
N GLN A 235 0.96 -17.74 -18.86
CA GLN A 235 1.96 -18.79 -18.63
C GLN A 235 1.37 -20.06 -17.99
N LEU A 236 0.30 -19.92 -17.20
CA LEU A 236 -0.38 -21.03 -16.53
C LEU A 236 -1.59 -21.58 -17.30
N GLY A 237 -2.02 -20.93 -18.39
CA GLY A 237 -3.20 -21.32 -19.15
C GLY A 237 -4.53 -21.18 -18.38
N ILE A 238 -4.61 -20.24 -17.42
CA ILE A 238 -5.82 -19.99 -16.62
C ILE A 238 -7.00 -19.59 -17.51
N SER A 239 -8.18 -20.14 -17.25
CA SER A 239 -9.33 -20.01 -18.14
C SER A 239 -9.88 -18.58 -18.17
N ILE A 240 -10.41 -18.16 -19.33
CA ILE A 240 -10.96 -16.81 -19.50
C ILE A 240 -12.05 -16.53 -18.47
N THR A 241 -12.90 -17.51 -18.16
CA THR A 241 -13.99 -17.40 -17.16
C THR A 241 -13.46 -17.03 -15.77
N GLU A 242 -12.39 -17.69 -15.29
CA GLU A 242 -11.78 -17.39 -13.99
C GLU A 242 -11.14 -16.00 -13.98
N ARG A 243 -10.46 -15.62 -15.08
CA ARG A 243 -9.87 -14.28 -15.24
C ARG A 243 -10.94 -13.19 -15.18
N THR A 244 -12.05 -13.37 -15.91
CA THR A 244 -13.17 -12.42 -15.96
C THR A 244 -13.82 -12.29 -14.58
N GLN A 245 -14.11 -13.40 -13.90
CA GLN A 245 -14.68 -13.37 -12.54
C GLN A 245 -13.80 -12.58 -11.57
N PHE A 246 -12.48 -12.81 -11.56
CA PHE A 246 -11.56 -12.05 -10.72
C PHE A 246 -11.51 -10.55 -11.10
N SER A 247 -11.47 -10.25 -12.39
CA SER A 247 -11.42 -8.85 -12.89
C SER A 247 -12.70 -8.06 -12.60
N GLU A 248 -13.86 -8.72 -12.57
CA GLU A 248 -15.14 -8.11 -12.22
C GLU A 248 -15.26 -7.85 -10.71
N GLU A 249 -14.77 -8.77 -9.87
CA GLU A 249 -14.80 -8.62 -8.40
C GLU A 249 -13.78 -7.57 -7.91
N TYR A 250 -12.60 -7.51 -8.53
CA TYR A 250 -11.46 -6.69 -8.10
C TYR A 250 -11.10 -5.61 -9.12
N THR A 251 -11.94 -4.58 -9.19
CA THR A 251 -11.76 -3.42 -10.10
C THR A 251 -11.04 -2.24 -9.44
N GLY A 252 -10.39 -1.41 -10.26
CA GLY A 252 -9.84 -0.11 -9.87
C GLY A 252 -8.59 -0.14 -8.98
N ILE A 253 -8.41 0.93 -8.20
CA ILE A 253 -7.13 1.28 -7.52
C ILE A 253 -7.23 1.27 -5.98
N LYS A 254 -8.33 0.70 -5.47
CA LYS A 254 -8.60 0.60 -4.03
C LYS A 254 -7.61 -0.33 -3.36
N GLN A 255 -7.34 -0.12 -2.06
CA GLN A 255 -6.41 -0.97 -1.31
C GLN A 255 -6.82 -2.45 -1.33
N ARG A 256 -8.12 -2.76 -1.28
CA ARG A 256 -8.65 -4.13 -1.40
C ARG A 256 -8.25 -4.78 -2.72
N THR A 257 -8.36 -4.06 -3.84
CA THR A 257 -7.97 -4.53 -5.19
C THR A 257 -6.47 -4.80 -5.26
N ILE A 258 -5.64 -3.88 -4.75
CA ILE A 258 -4.18 -4.05 -4.71
C ILE A 258 -3.78 -5.28 -3.85
N LEU A 259 -4.44 -5.51 -2.71
CA LEU A 259 -4.18 -6.69 -1.88
C LEU A 259 -4.57 -7.99 -2.61
N ALA A 260 -5.77 -8.07 -3.17
CA ALA A 260 -6.22 -9.24 -3.92
C ALA A 260 -5.33 -9.56 -5.13
N LEU A 261 -4.88 -8.54 -5.87
CA LEU A 261 -3.90 -8.71 -6.96
C LEU A 261 -2.59 -9.37 -6.47
N ASN A 262 -2.05 -8.94 -5.33
CA ASN A 262 -0.84 -9.54 -4.76
C ASN A 262 -1.08 -10.99 -4.29
N GLU A 263 -2.21 -11.27 -3.65
CA GLU A 263 -2.57 -12.61 -3.18
C GLU A 263 -2.73 -13.59 -4.36
N GLU A 264 -3.41 -13.15 -5.43
CA GLU A 264 -3.60 -13.95 -6.64
C GLU A 264 -2.29 -14.16 -7.41
N ILE A 265 -1.42 -13.14 -7.53
CA ILE A 265 -0.06 -13.30 -8.08
C ILE A 265 0.75 -14.33 -7.28
N ASN A 266 0.66 -14.30 -5.95
CA ASN A 266 1.34 -15.28 -5.10
C ASN A 266 0.76 -16.70 -5.28
N ARG A 267 -0.56 -16.84 -5.39
CA ARG A 267 -1.23 -18.10 -5.73
C ARG A 267 -0.74 -18.65 -7.07
N CYS A 268 -0.67 -17.81 -8.11
CA CYS A 268 -0.13 -18.18 -9.42
C CYS A 268 1.35 -18.60 -9.36
N LYS A 269 2.20 -17.87 -8.61
CA LYS A 269 3.62 -18.24 -8.42
C LYS A 269 3.78 -19.60 -7.75
N ILE A 270 2.98 -19.88 -6.71
CA ILE A 270 2.95 -21.20 -6.05
C ILE A 270 2.49 -22.29 -7.03
N LEU A 271 1.43 -22.05 -7.81
CA LEU A 271 0.92 -23.01 -8.79
C LEU A 271 1.95 -23.30 -9.90
N LYS A 272 2.72 -22.29 -10.36
CA LYS A 272 3.81 -22.49 -11.34
C LYS A 272 4.88 -23.45 -10.80
N ILE A 273 5.29 -23.28 -9.54
CA ILE A 273 6.27 -24.16 -8.86
C ILE A 273 5.69 -25.57 -8.66
N GLN A 274 4.42 -25.69 -8.27
CA GLN A 274 3.75 -26.98 -8.10
C GLN A 274 3.69 -27.77 -9.42
N ASN A 275 3.25 -27.12 -10.51
CA ASN A 275 3.20 -27.73 -11.84
C ASN A 275 4.60 -28.19 -12.30
N ALA A 276 5.61 -27.33 -12.18
CA ALA A 276 6.98 -27.68 -12.51
C ALA A 276 7.51 -28.87 -11.67
N SER A 277 7.24 -28.88 -10.36
CA SER A 277 7.70 -29.96 -9.47
C SER A 277 7.04 -31.31 -9.75
N MET A 278 5.75 -31.32 -10.12
CA MET A 278 5.07 -32.53 -10.59
C MET A 278 5.70 -33.08 -11.87
N ILE A 279 5.94 -32.23 -12.87
CA ILE A 279 6.51 -32.66 -14.16
C ILE A 279 7.95 -33.14 -13.95
N ILE A 280 8.83 -32.35 -13.34
CA ILE A 280 10.23 -32.72 -13.09
C ILE A 280 10.30 -33.97 -12.19
N GLY A 281 9.44 -34.10 -11.18
CA GLY A 281 9.35 -35.31 -10.35
C GLY A 281 8.94 -36.56 -11.14
N SER A 282 8.09 -36.41 -12.16
CA SER A 282 7.76 -37.51 -13.08
C SER A 282 8.92 -37.85 -14.02
N LEU A 283 9.66 -36.84 -14.52
CA LEU A 283 10.85 -37.03 -15.35
C LEU A 283 11.97 -37.69 -14.56
N ARG A 284 12.24 -37.30 -13.32
CA ARG A 284 13.22 -37.97 -12.44
C ARG A 284 12.88 -39.46 -12.27
N LYS A 285 11.61 -39.81 -12.04
CA LYS A 285 11.14 -41.21 -11.98
C LYS A 285 11.27 -41.95 -13.32
N GLN A 286 11.20 -41.26 -14.46
CA GLN A 286 11.46 -41.85 -15.78
C GLN A 286 12.96 -42.05 -16.03
N LEU A 287 13.79 -41.07 -15.64
CA LEU A 287 15.24 -41.08 -15.79
C LEU A 287 15.88 -42.17 -14.93
N ASP A 288 15.45 -42.34 -13.68
CA ASP A 288 15.92 -43.40 -12.79
C ASP A 288 15.68 -44.81 -13.38
N LYS A 289 14.46 -45.06 -13.87
CA LYS A 289 14.10 -46.29 -14.59
C LYS A 289 14.88 -46.51 -15.88
N LEU A 290 15.31 -45.44 -16.56
CA LEU A 290 16.14 -45.54 -17.76
C LEU A 290 17.60 -45.81 -17.40
N TRP A 291 18.13 -45.21 -16.33
CA TRP A 291 19.47 -45.51 -15.81
C TRP A 291 19.58 -46.98 -15.37
N ASP A 292 18.54 -47.54 -14.76
CA ASP A 292 18.48 -48.98 -14.43
C ASP A 292 18.50 -49.85 -15.69
N ARG A 293 17.66 -49.53 -16.69
CA ARG A 293 17.59 -50.28 -17.96
C ARG A 293 18.87 -50.22 -18.78
N CYS A 294 19.60 -49.11 -18.69
CA CYS A 294 20.89 -48.90 -19.36
C CYS A 294 22.09 -49.33 -18.48
N TYR A 295 21.86 -49.93 -17.30
CA TYR A 295 22.91 -50.37 -16.36
C TYR A 295 23.94 -49.27 -16.03
N ILE A 296 23.47 -48.02 -15.87
CA ILE A 296 24.32 -46.85 -15.63
C ILE A 296 24.79 -46.82 -14.16
N PRO A 297 26.11 -46.80 -13.89
CA PRO A 297 26.67 -46.81 -12.54
C PRO A 297 26.33 -45.54 -11.76
N MET A 298 26.28 -45.67 -10.42
CA MET A 298 25.87 -44.58 -9.53
C MET A 298 26.77 -43.34 -9.64
N GLU A 299 28.05 -43.54 -9.92
CA GLU A 299 29.06 -42.50 -10.16
C GLU A 299 28.69 -41.64 -11.37
N GLN A 300 28.19 -42.27 -12.44
CA GLN A 300 27.72 -41.57 -13.64
C GLN A 300 26.36 -40.91 -13.41
N ARG A 301 25.42 -41.56 -12.71
CA ARG A 301 24.14 -40.93 -12.30
C ARG A 301 24.37 -39.64 -11.50
N LYS A 302 25.37 -39.64 -10.61
CA LYS A 302 25.78 -38.46 -9.80
C LYS A 302 26.35 -37.29 -10.63
N MET A 303 26.83 -37.53 -11.86
CA MET A 303 27.30 -36.44 -12.72
C MET A 303 26.14 -35.55 -13.19
N PHE A 304 24.94 -36.09 -13.37
CA PHE A 304 23.74 -35.32 -13.69
C PHE A 304 23.17 -34.65 -12.42
N LYS A 305 23.85 -33.57 -11.99
CA LYS A 305 23.48 -32.77 -10.80
C LYS A 305 22.03 -32.28 -10.79
N GLY A 306 21.42 -32.10 -11.97
CA GLY A 306 20.03 -31.67 -12.13
C GLY A 306 19.02 -32.57 -11.42
N PHE A 307 19.29 -33.87 -11.29
CA PHE A 307 18.44 -34.84 -10.59
C PHE A 307 18.32 -34.57 -9.07
N TYR A 308 19.36 -34.01 -8.47
CA TYR A 308 19.45 -33.76 -7.03
C TYR A 308 19.22 -32.28 -6.65
N SER A 309 18.78 -31.46 -7.61
CA SER A 309 18.44 -30.05 -7.36
C SER A 309 17.06 -29.92 -6.72
N ASP A 310 16.93 -29.01 -5.75
CA ASP A 310 15.64 -28.60 -5.18
C ASP A 310 14.97 -27.46 -5.98
N GLU A 311 15.58 -27.03 -7.08
CA GLU A 311 15.01 -26.02 -7.98
C GLU A 311 13.97 -26.62 -8.94
N TRP A 312 12.78 -26.03 -8.96
CA TRP A 312 11.64 -26.44 -9.79
C TRP A 312 11.32 -25.36 -10.82
N ASN A 313 12.25 -25.11 -11.74
CA ASN A 313 12.15 -24.10 -12.79
C ASN A 313 12.23 -24.72 -14.20
N GLU A 314 11.95 -23.92 -15.21
CA GLU A 314 11.89 -24.33 -16.62
C GLU A 314 13.27 -24.76 -17.18
N GLU A 315 14.36 -24.14 -16.69
CA GLU A 315 15.72 -24.54 -17.08
C GLU A 315 16.06 -25.95 -16.59
N VAL A 316 15.66 -26.30 -15.36
CA VAL A 316 15.79 -27.65 -14.81
C VAL A 316 14.89 -28.62 -15.57
N LEU A 317 13.69 -28.24 -15.97
CA LEU A 317 12.79 -29.06 -16.80
C LEU A 317 13.47 -29.45 -18.12
N VAL A 318 13.93 -28.47 -18.90
CA VAL A 318 14.59 -28.70 -20.20
C VAL A 318 15.82 -29.61 -20.05
N LYS A 319 16.62 -29.44 -19.00
CA LYS A 319 17.78 -30.32 -18.72
C LYS A 319 17.38 -31.78 -18.47
N HIS A 320 16.25 -32.05 -17.81
CA HIS A 320 15.77 -33.42 -17.62
C HIS A 320 15.22 -34.02 -18.91
N GLU A 321 14.52 -33.22 -19.73
CA GLU A 321 14.02 -33.68 -21.03
C GLU A 321 15.16 -34.02 -21.99
N GLU A 322 16.22 -33.21 -22.00
CA GLU A 322 17.45 -33.42 -22.77
C GLU A 322 18.14 -34.74 -22.38
N GLU A 323 18.43 -34.92 -21.08
CA GLU A 323 19.09 -36.12 -20.55
C GLU A 323 18.26 -37.38 -20.84
N ILE A 324 16.94 -37.32 -20.66
CA ILE A 324 16.03 -38.42 -20.99
C ILE A 324 16.02 -38.73 -22.49
N ARG A 325 16.11 -37.71 -23.36
CA ARG A 325 16.15 -37.90 -24.82
C ARG A 325 17.45 -38.57 -25.24
N MET A 326 18.58 -38.10 -24.73
CA MET A 326 19.91 -38.69 -24.94
C MET A 326 19.96 -40.14 -24.46
N LEU A 327 19.46 -40.41 -23.24
CA LEU A 327 19.48 -41.76 -22.67
C LEU A 327 18.50 -42.72 -23.37
N LYS A 328 17.35 -42.24 -23.88
CA LYS A 328 16.45 -43.03 -24.74
C LYS A 328 17.09 -43.40 -26.08
N ALA A 329 17.80 -42.46 -26.71
CA ALA A 329 18.53 -42.73 -27.95
C ALA A 329 19.64 -43.78 -27.72
N TYR A 330 20.40 -43.62 -26.62
CA TYR A 330 21.40 -44.60 -26.21
C TYR A 330 20.79 -45.99 -25.92
N TYR A 331 19.66 -46.05 -25.21
CA TYR A 331 18.96 -47.32 -24.97
C TYR A 331 18.55 -48.02 -26.26
N GLU A 332 17.93 -47.30 -27.20
CA GLU A 332 17.42 -47.89 -28.45
C GLU A 332 18.57 -48.36 -29.37
N GLU A 333 19.71 -47.65 -29.39
CA GLU A 333 20.93 -48.08 -30.12
C GLU A 333 21.50 -49.41 -29.58
N HIS A 334 21.41 -49.67 -28.28
CA HIS A 334 22.03 -50.81 -27.60
C HIS A 334 21.02 -51.87 -27.13
N LYS A 335 19.76 -51.73 -27.52
CA LYS A 335 18.59 -52.45 -26.99
C LYS A 335 18.71 -53.97 -26.98
N SER A 336 19.18 -54.58 -28.08
CA SER A 336 19.38 -56.04 -28.17
C SER A 336 20.30 -56.56 -27.06
N LEU A 337 21.37 -55.82 -26.76
CA LEU A 337 22.31 -56.19 -25.69
C LEU A 337 21.65 -56.04 -24.32
N PHE A 338 21.01 -54.89 -24.05
CA PHE A 338 20.36 -54.65 -22.75
C PHE A 338 19.23 -55.64 -22.47
N GLU A 339 18.39 -55.98 -23.46
CA GLU A 339 17.30 -56.95 -23.30
C GLU A 339 17.84 -58.36 -23.00
N LYS A 340 19.00 -58.74 -23.56
CA LYS A 340 19.60 -60.07 -23.30
C LYS A 340 20.40 -60.13 -21.99
N VAL A 341 21.07 -59.05 -21.59
CA VAL A 341 21.64 -58.92 -20.23
C VAL A 341 20.50 -58.98 -19.19
N GLN A 342 19.40 -58.27 -19.42
CA GLN A 342 18.22 -58.30 -18.55
C GLN A 342 17.57 -59.70 -18.50
N HIS A 343 17.49 -60.41 -19.63
CA HIS A 343 17.03 -61.80 -19.66
C HIS A 343 17.96 -62.72 -18.84
N ARG A 344 19.28 -62.54 -18.96
CA ARG A 344 20.28 -63.29 -18.19
C ARG A 344 20.14 -63.03 -16.68
N ASP A 345 19.96 -61.77 -16.27
CA ASP A 345 19.75 -61.41 -14.87
C ASP A 345 18.40 -61.92 -14.31
N MET A 346 17.34 -61.95 -15.13
CA MET A 346 16.07 -62.59 -14.76
C MET A 346 16.26 -64.10 -14.50
N VAL A 347 17.03 -64.80 -15.34
CA VAL A 347 17.33 -66.23 -15.15
C VAL A 347 18.26 -66.46 -13.96
N TRP A 348 19.17 -65.53 -13.66
CA TRP A 348 20.00 -65.52 -12.45
C TRP A 348 19.15 -65.38 -11.17
N GLU A 349 18.19 -64.44 -11.13
CA GLU A 349 17.28 -64.30 -9.98
C GLU A 349 16.38 -65.52 -9.80
N GLN A 350 15.91 -66.14 -10.89
CA GLN A 350 15.21 -67.42 -10.82
C GLN A 350 16.10 -68.51 -10.23
N PHE A 351 17.37 -68.61 -10.65
CA PHE A 351 18.33 -69.54 -10.06
C PHE A 351 18.51 -69.31 -8.55
N LEU A 352 18.70 -68.07 -8.10
CA LEU A 352 18.82 -67.73 -6.68
C LEU A 352 17.54 -68.03 -5.88
N GLU A 353 16.35 -67.83 -6.46
CA GLU A 353 15.07 -68.21 -5.85
C GLU A 353 14.95 -69.74 -5.69
N PHE A 354 15.36 -70.53 -6.70
CA PHE A 354 15.43 -71.99 -6.59
C PHE A 354 16.46 -72.45 -5.54
N GLU A 355 17.61 -71.81 -5.41
CA GLU A 355 18.60 -72.11 -4.36
C GLU A 355 18.08 -71.76 -2.94
N ARG A 356 17.31 -70.66 -2.81
CA ARG A 356 16.64 -70.28 -1.55
C ARG A 356 15.56 -71.30 -1.18
N ARG A 357 14.70 -71.71 -2.11
CA ARG A 357 13.69 -72.76 -1.89
C ARG A 357 14.32 -74.11 -1.54
N ALA A 358 15.34 -74.54 -2.29
CA ALA A 358 16.07 -75.78 -2.03
C ALA A 358 16.76 -75.80 -0.65
N SER A 359 17.06 -74.63 -0.07
CA SER A 359 17.67 -74.48 1.25
C SER A 359 16.67 -74.46 2.42
N ASN A 360 15.35 -74.43 2.16
CA ASN A 360 14.31 -74.38 3.20
C ASN A 360 14.07 -75.77 3.84
N PRO A 361 14.24 -75.94 5.17
CA PRO A 361 14.02 -77.24 5.84
C PRO A 361 12.59 -77.78 5.74
N ASN A 362 11.59 -76.91 5.59
CA ASN A 362 10.18 -77.31 5.52
C ASN A 362 9.73 -77.79 4.13
N ARG A 363 10.59 -77.65 3.11
CA ARG A 363 10.35 -78.05 1.71
C ARG A 363 9.87 -79.50 1.56
N LEU A 364 10.28 -80.40 2.45
CA LEU A 364 9.90 -81.82 2.44
C LEU A 364 8.43 -82.10 2.80
N PHE A 365 7.71 -81.12 3.37
CA PHE A 365 6.29 -81.27 3.71
C PHE A 365 5.35 -80.82 2.58
N ASP A 366 5.87 -80.13 1.57
CA ASP A 366 5.12 -79.78 0.37
C ASP A 366 5.00 -80.99 -0.59
N LYS A 367 3.90 -81.03 -1.35
CA LYS A 367 3.48 -82.19 -2.15
C LYS A 367 4.61 -82.69 -3.05
N GLY A 368 5.13 -83.90 -2.82
CA GLY A 368 6.37 -84.41 -3.42
C GLY A 368 6.47 -84.41 -4.96
N TRP A 369 5.35 -84.34 -5.69
CA TRP A 369 5.36 -84.11 -7.15
C TRP A 369 5.97 -82.74 -7.54
N SER A 370 5.77 -81.72 -6.69
CA SER A 370 6.34 -80.37 -6.87
C SER A 370 7.86 -80.37 -6.79
N LEU A 371 8.45 -81.18 -5.90
CA LEU A 371 9.90 -81.25 -5.69
C LEU A 371 10.65 -81.79 -6.92
N LEU A 372 10.02 -82.73 -7.64
CA LEU A 372 10.58 -83.28 -8.86
C LEU A 372 10.52 -82.29 -10.04
N GLN A 373 9.50 -81.42 -10.08
CA GLN A 373 9.43 -80.36 -11.08
C GLN A 373 10.44 -79.25 -10.75
N GLU A 374 10.50 -78.79 -9.51
CA GLU A 374 11.47 -77.80 -9.03
C GLU A 374 12.92 -78.22 -9.30
N GLU A 375 13.28 -79.49 -9.04
CA GLU A 375 14.62 -80.01 -9.31
C GLU A 375 14.91 -80.19 -10.82
N LYS A 376 13.88 -80.43 -11.65
CA LYS A 376 14.02 -80.41 -13.12
C LYS A 376 14.21 -78.99 -13.65
N GLU A 377 13.43 -78.03 -13.15
CA GLU A 377 13.52 -76.61 -13.51
C GLU A 377 14.86 -76.01 -13.09
N ARG A 378 15.32 -76.29 -11.87
CA ARG A 378 16.68 -75.94 -11.41
C ARG A 378 17.75 -76.53 -12.32
N LYS A 379 17.69 -77.83 -12.64
CA LYS A 379 18.65 -78.48 -13.57
C LYS A 379 18.59 -77.94 -15.00
N LYS A 380 17.44 -77.41 -15.43
CA LYS A 380 17.28 -76.72 -16.70
C LYS A 380 17.97 -75.35 -16.63
N ILE A 381 17.66 -74.54 -15.62
CA ILE A 381 18.26 -73.21 -15.41
C ILE A 381 19.78 -73.28 -15.21
N THR A 382 20.31 -74.22 -14.41
CA THR A 382 21.76 -74.41 -14.23
C THR A 382 22.49 -74.79 -15.53
N LYS A 383 21.78 -75.30 -16.55
CA LYS A 383 22.34 -75.56 -17.90
C LYS A 383 22.11 -74.40 -18.87
N GLU A 384 20.97 -73.74 -18.78
CA GLU A 384 20.60 -72.62 -19.66
C GLU A 384 21.34 -71.33 -19.29
N LEU A 385 21.60 -71.09 -18.01
CA LEU A 385 22.27 -69.88 -17.54
C LEU A 385 23.70 -69.72 -18.13
N PRO A 386 24.62 -70.70 -18.06
CA PRO A 386 25.93 -70.58 -18.71
C PRO A 386 25.85 -70.46 -20.25
N ARG A 387 24.79 -71.02 -20.86
CA ARG A 387 24.54 -70.87 -22.29
C ARG A 387 24.14 -69.43 -22.62
N ILE A 388 23.22 -68.84 -21.87
CA ILE A 388 22.79 -67.44 -22.03
C ILE A 388 23.95 -66.50 -21.72
N GLU A 389 24.77 -66.78 -20.70
CA GLU A 389 25.99 -66.01 -20.40
C GLU A 389 26.94 -65.95 -21.61
N ASN A 390 27.18 -67.08 -22.28
CA ASN A 390 28.00 -67.13 -23.50
C ASN A 390 27.32 -66.45 -24.71
N GLU A 391 26.02 -66.68 -24.94
CA GLU A 391 25.28 -66.05 -26.04
C GLU A 391 25.30 -64.51 -25.95
N VAL A 392 25.17 -63.96 -24.74
CA VAL A 392 25.31 -62.50 -24.50
C VAL A 392 26.76 -62.05 -24.69
N MET A 393 27.74 -62.85 -24.26
CA MET A 393 29.17 -62.52 -24.40
C MET A 393 29.60 -62.44 -25.87
N GLU A 394 29.19 -63.40 -26.70
CA GLU A 394 29.48 -63.42 -28.14
C GLU A 394 28.91 -62.19 -28.86
N GLU A 395 27.70 -61.76 -28.51
CA GLU A 395 27.06 -60.60 -29.12
C GLU A 395 27.66 -59.27 -28.64
N ILE A 396 28.03 -59.17 -27.36
CA ILE A 396 28.82 -58.04 -26.87
C ILE A 396 30.15 -57.96 -27.62
N ASP A 397 30.86 -59.07 -27.79
CA ASP A 397 32.11 -59.16 -28.56
C ASP A 397 31.93 -58.68 -30.02
N LEU A 398 30.87 -59.14 -30.69
CA LEU A 398 30.53 -58.72 -32.06
C LEU A 398 30.20 -57.23 -32.12
N TRP A 399 29.46 -56.70 -31.15
CA TRP A 399 29.14 -55.28 -31.05
C TRP A 399 30.37 -54.42 -30.76
N GLN A 400 31.23 -54.81 -29.82
CA GLN A 400 32.46 -54.10 -29.48
C GLN A 400 33.40 -54.02 -30.69
N LYS A 401 33.56 -55.14 -31.44
CA LYS A 401 34.33 -55.19 -32.70
C LYS A 401 33.73 -54.29 -33.80
N LYS A 402 32.40 -54.17 -33.86
CA LYS A 402 31.70 -53.34 -34.85
C LYS A 402 31.74 -51.83 -34.53
N MET A 403 31.58 -51.46 -33.26
CA MET A 403 31.49 -50.06 -32.82
C MET A 403 32.82 -49.48 -32.32
N ASN A 404 33.86 -50.30 -32.14
CA ASN A 404 35.15 -49.94 -31.55
C ASN A 404 35.03 -49.19 -30.21
N LYS A 405 34.12 -49.65 -29.36
CA LYS A 405 33.81 -49.13 -28.02
C LYS A 405 33.69 -50.30 -27.04
N THR A 406 34.04 -50.08 -25.79
CA THR A 406 33.79 -51.06 -24.71
C THR A 406 32.34 -50.99 -24.25
N PHE A 407 31.75 -52.16 -23.97
CA PHE A 407 30.43 -52.26 -23.36
C PHE A 407 30.59 -52.51 -21.86
N LEU A 408 29.95 -51.67 -21.04
CA LEU A 408 30.07 -51.71 -19.58
C LEU A 408 28.68 -51.84 -18.94
N ILE A 409 28.60 -52.67 -17.91
CA ILE A 409 27.40 -52.92 -17.10
C ILE A 409 27.74 -52.51 -15.67
N ASN A 410 27.04 -51.50 -15.14
CA ASN A 410 27.32 -50.90 -13.84
C ASN A 410 28.80 -50.49 -13.66
N GLY A 411 29.46 -50.09 -14.74
CA GLY A 411 30.88 -49.69 -14.76
C GLY A 411 31.89 -50.83 -14.98
N PHE A 412 31.46 -52.10 -15.01
CA PHE A 412 32.32 -53.27 -15.19
C PHE A 412 32.17 -53.88 -16.58
N LEU A 413 33.18 -54.63 -17.05
CA LEU A 413 33.01 -55.51 -18.21
C LEU A 413 32.01 -56.63 -17.86
N TYR A 414 31.22 -57.09 -18.84
CA TYR A 414 30.20 -58.11 -18.61
C TYR A 414 30.74 -59.41 -17.99
N GLN A 415 31.95 -59.82 -18.39
CA GLN A 415 32.65 -60.99 -17.83
C GLN A 415 32.94 -60.81 -16.33
N ASP A 416 33.42 -59.63 -15.93
CA ASP A 416 33.70 -59.31 -14.53
C ASP A 416 32.41 -59.19 -13.71
N TYR A 417 31.34 -58.62 -14.28
CA TYR A 417 30.02 -58.54 -13.66
C TYR A 417 29.42 -59.92 -13.37
N ILE A 418 29.41 -60.84 -14.35
CA ILE A 418 28.98 -62.23 -14.16
C ILE A 418 29.83 -62.91 -13.08
N LYS A 419 31.16 -62.78 -13.19
CA LYS A 419 32.11 -63.42 -12.27
C LYS A 419 31.91 -62.95 -10.84
N MET A 420 31.72 -61.65 -10.63
CA MET A 420 31.44 -61.06 -9.32
C MET A 420 30.18 -61.66 -8.70
N GLN A 421 29.08 -61.78 -9.45
CA GLN A 421 27.86 -62.42 -8.94
C GLN A 421 28.04 -63.90 -8.57
N TRP A 422 28.81 -64.65 -9.36
CA TRP A 422 29.14 -66.04 -9.02
C TRP A 422 30.09 -66.15 -7.81
N ASP A 423 31.01 -65.20 -7.64
CA ASP A 423 31.90 -65.10 -6.47
C ASP A 423 31.13 -64.74 -5.19
N ASP A 424 30.20 -63.79 -5.27
CA ASP A 424 29.29 -63.41 -4.19
C ASP A 424 28.39 -64.60 -3.78
N TYR A 425 27.80 -65.29 -4.77
CA TYR A 425 27.01 -66.49 -4.53
C TYR A 425 27.83 -67.58 -3.83
N ARG A 426 29.04 -67.88 -4.33
CA ARG A 426 29.94 -68.88 -3.70
C ARG A 426 30.27 -68.50 -2.27
N THR A 427 30.66 -67.25 -2.04
CA THR A 427 30.98 -66.70 -0.71
C THR A 427 29.78 -66.81 0.23
N HIS A 428 28.56 -66.50 -0.25
CA HIS A 428 27.34 -66.67 0.54
C HIS A 428 27.07 -68.14 0.88
N LYS A 429 27.24 -69.09 -0.05
CA LYS A 429 27.09 -70.54 0.23
C LYS A 429 28.16 -71.06 1.20
N GLU A 430 29.38 -70.55 1.15
CA GLU A 430 30.44 -70.90 2.10
C GLU A 430 30.15 -70.33 3.49
N ASN A 431 29.67 -69.09 3.59
CA ASN A 431 29.22 -68.48 4.85
C ASN A 431 28.01 -69.22 5.44
N GLU A 432 27.03 -69.63 4.62
CA GLU A 432 25.95 -70.52 5.06
C GLU A 432 26.48 -71.84 5.61
N LYS A 433 27.45 -72.46 4.93
CA LYS A 433 28.06 -73.73 5.34
C LYS A 433 28.81 -73.58 6.67
N HIS A 434 29.62 -72.53 6.82
CA HIS A 434 30.31 -72.20 8.07
C HIS A 434 29.32 -71.92 9.20
N SER A 435 28.27 -71.12 8.96
CA SER A 435 27.22 -70.85 9.95
C SER A 435 26.45 -72.13 10.34
N ARG A 436 26.12 -73.01 9.40
CA ARG A 436 25.52 -74.33 9.68
C ARG A 436 26.48 -75.23 10.49
N GLN A 437 27.78 -75.19 10.21
CA GLN A 437 28.80 -75.93 10.95
C GLN A 437 28.99 -75.40 12.38
N GLN A 438 29.07 -74.08 12.57
CA GLN A 438 29.14 -73.43 13.89
C GLN A 438 27.86 -73.68 14.70
N ASN A 439 26.68 -73.57 14.08
CA ASN A 439 25.41 -73.91 14.73
C ASN A 439 25.33 -75.40 15.10
N LYS A 440 25.94 -76.30 14.33
CA LYS A 440 26.08 -77.71 14.68
C LYS A 440 27.06 -77.92 15.83
N GLN A 441 28.21 -77.25 15.82
CA GLN A 441 29.19 -77.28 16.91
C GLN A 441 28.58 -76.76 18.21
N ARG A 442 27.94 -75.57 18.23
CA ARG A 442 27.21 -75.09 19.41
C ARG A 442 26.14 -76.06 19.89
N LYS A 443 25.37 -76.69 19.00
CA LYS A 443 24.39 -77.71 19.40
C LYS A 443 25.06 -78.92 20.04
N THR A 444 26.18 -79.39 19.51
CA THR A 444 26.96 -80.49 20.09
C THR A 444 27.59 -80.07 21.44
N GLU A 445 28.06 -78.84 21.58
CA GLU A 445 28.57 -78.27 22.83
C GLU A 445 27.44 -78.15 23.89
N GLU A 446 26.26 -77.65 23.51
CA GLU A 446 25.05 -77.59 24.34
C GLU A 446 24.59 -79.01 24.76
N GLU A 447 24.60 -79.98 23.84
CA GLU A 447 24.29 -81.39 24.10
C GLU A 447 25.36 -82.08 24.98
N MET A 448 26.62 -81.61 24.95
CA MET A 448 27.68 -82.07 25.85
C MET A 448 27.60 -81.42 27.25
N LEU A 449 27.23 -80.15 27.34
CA LEU A 449 27.12 -79.42 28.62
C LEU A 449 25.88 -79.79 29.43
N PHE A 450 24.75 -79.98 28.75
CA PHE A 450 23.43 -80.20 29.39
C PHE A 450 22.89 -81.62 29.18
N GLY A 451 23.65 -82.49 28.52
CA GLY A 451 23.23 -83.82 28.09
C GLY A 451 22.35 -83.78 26.85
N SER A 452 22.50 -84.78 25.98
CA SER A 452 21.64 -84.93 24.80
C SER A 452 20.18 -85.06 25.23
N ARG A 453 19.31 -84.16 24.78
CA ARG A 453 17.86 -84.33 24.93
C ARG A 453 17.48 -85.66 24.27
N PRO A 454 16.76 -86.57 24.95
CA PRO A 454 16.48 -87.90 24.41
C PRO A 454 15.78 -87.77 23.05
N HIS A 455 16.30 -88.49 22.06
CA HIS A 455 15.79 -88.49 20.70
C HIS A 455 14.36 -89.07 20.69
N VAL A 456 13.36 -88.20 20.77
CA VAL A 456 11.96 -88.58 20.57
C VAL A 456 11.80 -88.98 19.10
N THR A 457 11.90 -90.28 18.84
CA THR A 457 11.49 -90.86 17.56
C THR A 457 10.04 -90.42 17.28
N PRO A 458 9.73 -89.86 16.10
CA PRO A 458 8.36 -89.52 15.78
C PRO A 458 7.52 -90.80 15.72
N VAL A 459 6.74 -91.05 16.78
CA VAL A 459 5.77 -92.14 16.80
C VAL A 459 4.84 -91.94 15.61
N LYS A 460 4.76 -92.94 14.73
CA LYS A 460 3.83 -92.95 13.59
C LYS A 460 2.42 -92.72 14.12
N LYS A 461 1.87 -91.52 13.93
CA LYS A 461 0.46 -91.26 14.23
C LYS A 461 -0.40 -92.12 13.29
N PRO A 462 -1.36 -92.90 13.82
CA PRO A 462 -2.32 -93.61 12.98
C PRO A 462 -3.15 -92.61 12.17
N LEU A 463 -3.51 -93.01 10.96
CA LEU A 463 -4.40 -92.26 10.10
C LEU A 463 -5.83 -92.30 10.67
N ILE A 464 -6.29 -91.22 11.29
CA ILE A 464 -7.72 -91.03 11.62
C ILE A 464 -8.30 -90.04 10.62
N SER A 465 -9.22 -90.55 9.82
CA SER A 465 -9.99 -89.81 8.83
C SER A 465 -11.28 -89.25 9.44
N ILE A 466 -11.98 -88.43 8.64
CA ILE A 466 -13.41 -88.09 8.75
C ILE A 466 -13.77 -86.80 9.55
N THR A 467 -13.92 -85.73 8.73
CA THR A 467 -14.95 -84.67 8.75
C THR A 467 -15.08 -83.65 9.89
N GLY A 468 -15.07 -82.37 9.48
CA GLY A 468 -16.29 -81.54 9.57
C GLY A 468 -16.24 -80.28 10.45
N GLY A 469 -16.59 -79.12 9.86
CA GLY A 469 -16.98 -77.89 10.59
C GLY A 469 -15.82 -77.09 11.22
N SER A 470 -15.21 -76.08 10.58
CA SER A 470 -15.72 -74.76 10.14
C SER A 470 -15.81 -73.68 11.24
N LYS A 471 -15.25 -72.49 10.96
CA LYS A 471 -15.37 -71.21 11.71
C LYS A 471 -14.63 -71.18 13.08
N SER A 472 -14.12 -70.06 13.60
CA SER A 472 -13.64 -68.78 13.03
C SER A 472 -13.08 -67.90 14.17
N SER A 473 -12.17 -66.96 13.88
CA SER A 473 -11.87 -65.75 14.68
C SER A 473 -11.06 -65.85 15.99
N SER A 474 -9.84 -65.31 15.95
CA SER A 474 -9.35 -64.29 16.91
C SER A 474 -8.69 -63.18 16.06
N LYS A 475 -8.90 -61.87 16.26
CA LYS A 475 -8.76 -60.99 17.44
C LYS A 475 -7.31 -60.76 17.91
N ASN A 476 -6.63 -59.90 17.15
CA ASN A 476 -5.77 -58.77 17.54
C ASN A 476 -5.25 -58.65 18.99
N SER A 477 -3.92 -58.59 19.13
CA SER A 477 -3.13 -57.40 19.57
C SER A 477 -1.62 -57.73 19.49
N ALA A 478 -0.81 -57.10 18.62
CA ALA A 478 -0.20 -55.76 18.72
C ALA A 478 0.80 -55.67 19.91
N LYS A 479 2.08 -55.27 19.75
CA LYS A 479 2.58 -54.09 19.00
C LYS A 479 4.11 -54.16 18.69
N VAL A 480 4.52 -53.58 17.53
CA VAL A 480 5.61 -52.56 17.33
C VAL A 480 7.06 -53.07 17.51
N ARG A 481 7.97 -53.14 16.51
CA ARG A 481 8.31 -52.33 15.29
C ARG A 481 9.07 -53.20 14.23
N ASP A 482 9.39 -52.82 12.98
CA ASP A 482 9.08 -51.63 12.15
C ASP A 482 9.08 -51.91 10.61
N VAL A 483 9.06 -50.82 9.83
CA VAL A 483 9.06 -50.53 8.36
C VAL A 483 10.34 -50.99 7.58
N LEU A 484 10.45 -51.20 6.25
CA LEU A 484 9.67 -50.85 5.01
C LEU A 484 9.60 -52.08 4.06
N LEU A 485 8.49 -52.56 3.49
CA LEU A 485 7.40 -51.98 2.64
C LEU A 485 7.77 -51.64 1.18
N PHE A 486 7.52 -52.61 0.29
CA PHE A 486 7.11 -52.39 -1.11
C PHE A 486 5.74 -53.04 -1.30
N GLY A 487 4.82 -52.37 -2.00
CA GLY A 487 3.46 -52.86 -2.28
C GLY A 487 2.99 -52.41 -3.66
N ILE A 488 2.42 -53.33 -4.42
CA ILE A 488 1.95 -53.14 -5.80
C ILE A 488 0.41 -53.25 -5.81
N ALA A 489 -0.28 -52.39 -6.57
CA ALA A 489 -1.46 -52.68 -7.42
C ALA A 489 -2.54 -51.57 -7.46
N VAL A 490 -2.60 -50.91 -8.63
CA VAL A 490 -3.77 -50.59 -9.48
C VAL A 490 -5.19 -50.89 -8.93
N LEU A 491 -6.14 -49.92 -9.06
CA LEU A 491 -7.34 -49.95 -9.95
C LEU A 491 -8.37 -48.82 -9.64
N TYR A 492 -8.86 -48.20 -10.73
CA TYR A 492 -10.10 -47.40 -10.93
C TYR A 492 -10.66 -46.48 -9.83
N CYS A 493 -10.63 -45.17 -10.11
CA CYS A 493 -11.81 -44.39 -10.54
C CYS A 493 -11.37 -43.42 -11.64
#